data_AF-A0AAN8G4E7-F1
#
_entry.id   AF-A0AAN8G4E7-F1
#
_cell.length_a   1.000
_cell.length_b   1.000
_cell.length_c   1.000
_cell.angle_alpha   90.00
_cell.angle_beta   90.00
_cell.angle_gamma   90.00
#
_symmetry.space_group_name_H-M   'P 1'
#
loop_
_entity.id
_entity.type
_entity.pdbx_description
1 polymer ?
#
loop_
_entity_poly.entity_id
_entity_poly.type
_entity_poly.pdbx_seq_one_letter_code
_entity_poly.pdbx_strand_id
1 'polypeptide(L)'
;MFQLFILLAVLGVTQAIVCTPFLCAGAKFDATQCKGSIIKNGGFCGCTDACAKVEGEDCQASVSMFHGSPPIGKCDDGLKCVAPNGGNPFGRGQCIKDVQNRSVKTTCEQRRRTAMIIMVVYKGQWTPRCDVNGKFTPEQCDNTGSCFCVDVETGKITSNKRIQGQVQC
;
A
#
# COMPACT_ATOMS: atom_id res chain seq x y z
N MET A 1 37.68 -49.24 14.22
CA MET A 1 36.25 -49.18 13.86
C MET A 1 35.55 -47.85 14.17
N PHE A 2 36.07 -46.97 15.04
CA PHE A 2 35.46 -45.65 15.31
C PHE A 2 35.75 -44.56 14.27
N GLN A 3 36.79 -44.73 13.45
CA GLN A 3 37.18 -43.75 12.43
C GLN A 3 36.33 -43.82 11.15
N LEU A 4 35.61 -44.93 10.92
CA LEU A 4 34.80 -45.10 9.70
C LEU A 4 33.43 -44.40 9.79
N PHE A 5 32.94 -44.12 11.01
CA PHE A 5 31.64 -43.47 11.21
C PHE A 5 31.69 -41.95 11.07
N ILE A 6 32.86 -41.32 11.25
CA ILE A 6 33.02 -39.86 11.16
C ILE A 6 32.93 -39.38 9.69
N LEU A 7 33.27 -40.24 8.73
CA LEU A 7 33.23 -39.92 7.29
C LEU A 7 31.81 -39.92 6.70
N LEU A 8 30.81 -40.52 7.36
CA LEU A 8 29.41 -40.49 6.91
C LEU A 8 28.62 -39.28 7.45
N ALA A 9 29.20 -38.51 8.38
CA ALA A 9 28.51 -37.41 9.06
C ALA A 9 28.65 -36.03 8.36
N VAL A 10 29.33 -35.94 7.20
CA VAL A 10 29.62 -34.64 6.54
C VAL A 10 28.78 -34.37 5.29
N LEU A 11 27.98 -35.32 4.80
CA LEU A 11 27.11 -35.12 3.63
C LEU A 11 25.67 -34.70 3.99
N GLY A 12 25.49 -34.03 5.11
CA GLY A 12 24.25 -33.31 5.43
C GLY A 12 24.28 -31.89 4.87
N VAL A 13 24.60 -31.70 3.59
CA VAL A 13 24.60 -30.37 2.97
C VAL A 13 23.16 -29.88 2.94
N THR A 14 22.90 -28.80 3.65
CA THR A 14 21.65 -28.06 3.64
C THR A 14 21.24 -27.80 2.19
N GLN A 15 20.14 -28.39 1.74
CA GLN A 15 19.62 -28.12 0.40
C GLN A 15 18.91 -26.78 0.39
N ALA A 16 19.70 -25.70 0.38
CA ALA A 16 19.25 -24.48 -0.24
C ALA A 16 19.25 -24.76 -1.75
N ILE A 17 18.07 -24.86 -2.37
CA ILE A 17 17.95 -24.83 -3.84
C ILE A 17 18.40 -23.43 -4.25
N VAL A 18 19.70 -23.29 -4.53
CA VAL A 18 20.24 -22.07 -5.13
C VAL A 18 19.65 -22.00 -6.54
N CYS A 19 19.08 -20.85 -6.87
CA CYS A 19 18.55 -20.55 -8.18
C CYS A 19 19.67 -20.56 -9.22
N THR A 20 20.00 -21.74 -9.74
CA THR A 20 21.01 -21.90 -10.79
C THR A 20 20.38 -21.59 -12.15
N PRO A 21 21.17 -21.09 -13.11
CA PRO A 21 20.67 -20.80 -14.47
C PRO A 21 20.12 -22.05 -15.16
N PHE A 22 20.57 -23.25 -14.78
CA PHE A 22 20.03 -24.51 -15.28
C PHE A 22 18.57 -24.74 -14.88
N LEU A 23 18.17 -24.34 -13.67
CA LEU A 23 16.78 -24.44 -13.21
C LEU A 23 15.86 -23.43 -13.91
N CYS A 24 16.39 -22.26 -14.29
CA CYS A 24 15.64 -21.29 -15.09
C CYS A 24 15.32 -21.80 -16.49
N ALA A 25 16.22 -22.57 -17.12
CA ALA A 25 16.01 -23.08 -18.48
C ALA A 25 14.84 -24.07 -18.61
N GLY A 26 14.47 -24.73 -17.51
CA GLY A 26 13.31 -25.63 -17.43
C GLY A 26 11.99 -24.94 -17.05
N ALA A 27 12.04 -23.69 -16.59
CA ALA A 27 10.85 -22.98 -16.14
C ALA A 27 10.08 -22.43 -17.34
N LYS A 28 8.86 -22.93 -17.55
CA LYS A 28 7.94 -22.46 -18.59
C LYS A 28 6.79 -21.72 -17.95
N PHE A 29 6.46 -20.55 -18.49
CA PHE A 29 5.32 -19.75 -18.06
C PHE A 29 4.41 -19.47 -19.26
N ASP A 30 3.11 -19.65 -19.05
CA ASP A 30 2.07 -19.35 -20.03
C ASP A 30 1.17 -18.25 -19.47
N ALA A 31 1.30 -17.05 -20.06
CA ALA A 31 0.56 -15.87 -19.65
C ALA A 31 -0.94 -15.95 -19.98
N THR A 32 -1.36 -16.83 -20.90
CA THR A 32 -2.75 -16.88 -21.39
C THR A 32 -3.73 -17.42 -20.34
N GLN A 33 -3.22 -18.05 -19.28
CA GLN A 33 -4.03 -18.66 -18.23
C GLN A 33 -4.19 -17.77 -16.98
N CYS A 34 -3.66 -16.55 -17.01
CA CYS A 34 -3.76 -15.64 -15.87
C CYS A 34 -5.16 -15.06 -15.71
N LYS A 35 -5.70 -15.15 -14.49
CA LYS A 35 -6.94 -14.44 -14.10
C LYS A 35 -6.69 -12.96 -13.80
N GLY A 36 -5.50 -12.62 -13.32
CA GLY A 36 -5.07 -11.26 -13.00
C GLY A 36 -3.95 -10.76 -13.93
N SER A 37 -3.35 -9.62 -13.59
CA SER A 37 -2.21 -9.06 -14.31
C SER A 37 -0.95 -9.94 -14.27
N ILE A 38 0.02 -9.64 -15.14
CA ILE A 38 1.29 -10.37 -15.22
C ILE A 38 2.33 -9.65 -14.38
N ILE A 39 2.89 -10.36 -13.39
CA ILE A 39 4.00 -9.89 -12.57
C ILE A 39 5.30 -10.35 -13.21
N LYS A 40 6.10 -9.38 -13.66
CA LYS A 40 7.42 -9.65 -14.24
C LYS A 40 8.35 -10.28 -13.22
N ASN A 41 9.03 -11.37 -13.58
CA ASN A 41 9.94 -12.10 -12.71
C ASN A 41 9.29 -12.52 -11.36
N GLY A 42 7.97 -12.71 -11.34
CA GLY A 42 7.23 -13.11 -10.14
C GLY A 42 7.23 -14.61 -9.87
N GLY A 43 7.70 -15.41 -10.83
CA GLY A 43 7.72 -16.87 -10.80
C GLY A 43 8.92 -17.46 -10.09
N PHE A 44 9.14 -18.76 -10.29
CA PHE A 44 10.20 -19.51 -9.61
C PHE A 44 11.56 -18.85 -9.80
N CYS A 45 12.23 -18.49 -8.69
CA CYS A 45 13.55 -17.85 -8.68
C CYS A 45 13.65 -16.53 -9.47
N GLY A 46 12.52 -15.92 -9.85
CA GLY A 46 12.50 -14.79 -10.78
C GLY A 46 12.87 -15.12 -12.23
N CYS A 47 12.95 -16.41 -12.59
CA CYS A 47 13.27 -16.86 -13.95
C CYS A 47 12.10 -16.69 -14.93
N THR A 48 10.88 -16.54 -14.40
CA THR A 48 9.63 -16.50 -15.17
C THR A 48 8.69 -15.47 -14.58
N ASP A 49 7.74 -15.02 -15.39
CA ASP A 49 6.63 -14.21 -14.92
C ASP A 49 5.65 -15.05 -14.10
N ALA A 50 4.76 -14.38 -13.36
CA ALA A 50 3.70 -15.03 -12.61
C ALA A 50 2.39 -14.26 -12.74
N CYS A 51 1.27 -14.96 -12.57
CA CYS A 51 -0.03 -14.31 -12.51
C CYS A 51 -0.23 -13.64 -11.15
N ALA A 52 -0.73 -12.41 -11.18
CA ALA A 52 -1.20 -11.73 -9.99
C ALA A 52 -2.47 -12.40 -9.45
N LYS A 53 -2.60 -12.40 -8.13
CA LYS A 53 -3.73 -12.98 -7.40
C LYS A 53 -4.92 -12.03 -7.40
N VAL A 54 -6.08 -12.54 -7.78
CA VAL A 54 -7.33 -11.75 -7.82
C VAL A 54 -7.99 -11.71 -6.44
N GLU A 55 -9.05 -10.92 -6.31
CA GLU A 55 -9.76 -10.73 -5.04
C GLU A 55 -10.25 -12.08 -4.47
N GLY A 56 -10.02 -12.29 -3.17
CA GLY A 56 -10.38 -13.50 -2.43
C GLY A 56 -9.38 -14.65 -2.54
N GLU A 57 -8.38 -14.56 -3.42
CA GLU A 57 -7.32 -15.56 -3.49
C GLU A 57 -6.32 -15.41 -2.34
N ASP A 58 -5.74 -16.53 -1.92
CA ASP A 58 -4.65 -16.52 -0.95
C ASP A 58 -3.41 -15.86 -1.55
N CYS A 59 -2.65 -15.17 -0.71
CA CYS A 59 -1.47 -14.39 -1.07
C CYS A 59 -0.39 -14.48 0.01
N GLN A 60 0.82 -14.01 -0.30
CA GLN A 60 1.88 -13.92 0.69
C GLN A 60 2.61 -12.57 0.62
N ALA A 61 2.52 -11.78 1.71
CA ALA A 61 3.09 -10.43 1.81
C ALA A 61 4.60 -10.41 2.06
N SER A 62 5.16 -11.46 2.67
CA SER A 62 6.60 -11.60 2.89
C SER A 62 7.13 -12.83 2.16
N VAL A 63 8.05 -12.61 1.22
CA VAL A 63 8.85 -13.67 0.64
C VAL A 63 9.71 -14.21 1.78
N SER A 64 9.37 -15.39 2.28
CA SER A 64 10.21 -16.07 3.26
C SER A 64 11.54 -16.35 2.57
N MET A 65 12.57 -15.60 2.94
CA MET A 65 13.95 -15.70 2.42
C MET A 65 14.59 -17.07 2.74
N PHE A 66 13.88 -17.92 3.47
CA PHE A 66 14.24 -19.29 3.81
C PHE A 66 13.09 -20.23 3.46
N HIS A 67 13.41 -21.30 2.72
CA HIS A 67 12.57 -22.43 2.28
C HIS A 67 11.92 -22.25 0.91
N GLY A 68 12.35 -23.11 -0.03
CA GLY A 68 11.86 -23.24 -1.41
C GLY A 68 10.42 -23.72 -1.54
N SER A 69 9.50 -23.10 -0.82
CA SER A 69 8.07 -23.10 -1.17
C SER A 69 7.84 -21.96 -2.17
N PRO A 70 7.16 -22.20 -3.30
CA PRO A 70 6.79 -21.12 -4.20
C PRO A 70 5.94 -20.11 -3.42
N PRO A 71 6.29 -18.81 -3.45
CA PRO A 71 5.47 -17.82 -2.76
C PRO A 71 4.05 -17.92 -3.31
N ILE A 72 3.05 -17.81 -2.44
CA ILE A 72 1.62 -17.96 -2.81
C ILE A 72 1.17 -16.85 -3.80
N GLY A 73 2.06 -15.96 -4.20
CA GLY A 73 1.86 -14.95 -5.23
C GLY A 73 1.49 -13.61 -4.62
N LYS A 74 1.78 -12.55 -5.38
CA LYS A 74 1.41 -11.17 -5.03
C LYS A 74 0.01 -10.88 -5.57
N CYS A 75 -0.76 -10.07 -4.85
CA CYS A 75 -2.06 -9.59 -5.30
C CYS A 75 -1.97 -8.65 -6.50
N ASP A 76 -3.05 -8.60 -7.28
CA ASP A 76 -3.24 -7.71 -8.41
C ASP A 76 -3.30 -6.23 -7.99
N ASP A 77 -3.20 -5.34 -8.98
CA ASP A 77 -3.22 -3.90 -8.76
C ASP A 77 -4.51 -3.46 -8.05
N GLY A 78 -4.36 -2.70 -6.96
CA GLY A 78 -5.49 -2.26 -6.13
C GLY A 78 -5.94 -3.27 -5.06
N LEU A 79 -5.27 -4.42 -4.95
CA LEU A 79 -5.50 -5.40 -3.89
C LEU A 79 -4.34 -5.41 -2.88
N LYS A 80 -4.66 -5.65 -1.60
CA LYS A 80 -3.67 -5.85 -0.54
C LYS A 80 -3.79 -7.25 0.05
N CYS A 81 -2.63 -7.84 0.34
CA CYS A 81 -2.55 -9.09 1.04
C CYS A 81 -2.75 -8.86 2.55
N VAL A 82 -3.86 -9.33 3.11
CA VAL A 82 -4.20 -9.11 4.52
C VAL A 82 -4.36 -10.45 5.23
N ALA A 83 -3.67 -10.59 6.37
CA ALA A 83 -3.75 -11.77 7.20
C ALA A 83 -5.09 -11.83 7.97
N PRO A 84 -5.78 -12.97 8.02
CA PRO A 84 -6.88 -13.14 8.95
C PRO A 84 -6.34 -13.05 10.38
N ASN A 85 -6.85 -12.11 11.18
CA ASN A 85 -6.58 -11.95 12.61
C ASN A 85 -5.20 -11.38 13.02
N GLY A 86 -4.66 -10.41 12.27
CA GLY A 86 -3.72 -9.42 12.81
C GLY A 86 -2.32 -9.90 13.21
N GLY A 87 -1.94 -11.14 12.87
CA GLY A 87 -0.60 -11.66 13.09
C GLY A 87 -0.28 -12.75 12.08
N ASN A 88 0.94 -12.71 11.51
CA ASN A 88 1.29 -13.67 10.47
C ASN A 88 2.78 -14.04 10.45
N PRO A 89 3.15 -15.17 11.04
CA PRO A 89 4.54 -15.63 11.04
C PRO A 89 5.07 -15.99 9.63
N PHE A 90 4.18 -16.19 8.64
CA PHE A 90 4.57 -16.59 7.28
C PHE A 90 4.13 -15.61 6.18
N GLY A 91 3.51 -14.48 6.54
CA GLY A 91 3.01 -13.50 5.58
C GLY A 91 1.82 -13.93 4.72
N ARG A 92 1.19 -15.09 4.97
CA ARG A 92 -0.02 -15.59 4.25
C ARG A 92 -1.32 -14.83 4.53
N GLY A 93 -1.93 -14.21 3.53
CA GLY A 93 -3.20 -13.52 3.68
C GLY A 93 -4.17 -13.86 2.57
N GLN A 94 -5.21 -13.05 2.46
CA GLN A 94 -6.08 -13.00 1.28
C GLN A 94 -5.96 -11.65 0.59
N CYS A 95 -6.08 -11.66 -0.73
CA CYS A 95 -6.16 -10.46 -1.53
C CYS A 95 -7.53 -9.82 -1.33
N ILE A 96 -7.55 -8.73 -0.58
CA ILE A 96 -8.75 -7.91 -0.40
C ILE A 96 -8.59 -6.61 -1.17
N LYS A 97 -9.71 -6.02 -1.61
CA LYS A 97 -9.68 -4.65 -2.13
C LYS A 97 -8.98 -3.76 -1.13
N ASP A 98 -8.03 -2.99 -1.62
CA ASP A 98 -7.44 -1.93 -0.84
C ASP A 98 -8.48 -0.83 -0.66
N VAL A 99 -9.44 -1.03 0.25
CA VAL A 99 -10.43 -0.02 0.64
C VAL A 99 -9.72 1.16 1.33
N GLN A 100 -8.44 1.01 1.70
CA GLN A 100 -7.58 2.11 2.12
C GLN A 100 -7.08 2.96 0.95
N ASN A 101 -7.30 2.54 -0.32
CA ASN A 101 -7.46 3.47 -1.44
C ASN A 101 -8.84 4.13 -1.39
N ARG A 102 -9.18 4.61 -0.19
CA ARG A 102 -10.24 5.57 0.05
C ARG A 102 -9.78 6.82 -0.67
N SER A 103 -10.37 7.08 -1.84
CA SER A 103 -10.39 8.36 -2.56
C SER A 103 -9.21 9.24 -2.16
N VAL A 104 -8.09 9.19 -2.89
CA VAL A 104 -6.91 10.05 -2.68
C VAL A 104 -7.38 11.39 -2.09
N LYS A 105 -7.23 11.55 -0.78
CA LYS A 105 -7.88 12.66 -0.08
C LYS A 105 -7.28 13.92 -0.65
N THR A 106 -8.13 14.82 -1.10
CA THR A 106 -7.66 16.07 -1.66
C THR A 106 -6.93 16.88 -0.59
N THR A 107 -6.12 17.85 -1.03
CA THR A 107 -5.41 18.76 -0.13
C THR A 107 -6.35 19.41 0.89
N CYS A 108 -7.57 19.78 0.49
CA CYS A 108 -8.56 20.36 1.39
C CYS A 108 -9.06 19.33 2.41
N GLU A 109 -9.48 18.15 1.97
CA GLU A 109 -10.01 17.11 2.86
C GLU A 109 -8.99 16.64 3.88
N GLN A 110 -7.73 16.53 3.46
CA GLN A 110 -6.63 16.18 4.34
C GLN A 110 -6.42 17.27 5.40
N ARG A 111 -6.34 18.55 5.02
CA ARG A 111 -6.19 19.65 5.98
C ARG A 111 -7.38 19.78 6.92
N ARG A 112 -8.61 19.63 6.42
CA ARG A 112 -9.84 19.61 7.25
C ARG A 112 -9.78 18.51 8.28
N ARG A 113 -9.39 17.29 7.89
CA ARG A 113 -9.26 16.17 8.80
C ARG A 113 -8.21 16.44 9.88
N THR A 114 -7.04 16.94 9.49
CA THR A 114 -5.97 17.28 10.45
C THR A 114 -6.46 18.34 11.43
N ALA A 115 -7.15 19.38 10.96
CA ALA A 115 -7.73 20.41 11.82
C ALA A 115 -8.75 19.84 12.83
N MET A 116 -9.53 18.82 12.44
CA MET A 116 -10.51 18.17 13.33
C MET A 116 -9.90 17.20 14.35
N ILE A 117 -8.71 16.65 14.09
CA ILE A 117 -8.05 15.71 15.02
C ILE A 117 -7.29 16.45 16.12
N ILE A 118 -6.96 17.73 15.90
CA ILE A 118 -6.33 18.56 16.93
C ILE A 118 -7.32 18.75 18.09
N MET A 119 -6.93 18.27 19.27
CA MET A 119 -7.73 18.39 20.51
C MET A 119 -7.70 19.80 21.11
N VAL A 120 -6.87 20.70 20.58
CA VAL A 120 -6.70 22.08 21.05
C VAL A 120 -7.45 23.03 20.13
N VAL A 121 -8.51 23.64 20.64
CA VAL A 121 -9.23 24.70 19.94
C VAL A 121 -8.72 26.05 20.43
N TYR A 122 -8.08 26.81 19.54
CA TYR A 122 -7.62 28.17 19.83
C TYR A 122 -8.40 29.20 19.01
N LYS A 123 -8.42 30.44 19.49
CA LYS A 123 -9.09 31.55 18.81
C LYS A 123 -8.40 31.84 17.47
N GLY A 124 -9.17 31.82 16.38
CA GLY A 124 -8.67 31.98 15.01
C GLY A 124 -8.31 30.65 14.33
N GLN A 125 -8.66 29.51 14.92
CA GLN A 125 -8.47 28.21 14.28
C GLN A 125 -9.32 28.12 13.01
N TRP A 126 -8.64 27.88 11.90
CA TRP A 126 -9.25 27.70 10.60
C TRP A 126 -9.44 26.20 10.31
N THR A 127 -10.70 25.80 10.10
CA THR A 127 -11.05 24.47 9.61
C THR A 127 -11.51 24.57 8.15
N PRO A 128 -10.75 24.04 7.18
CA PRO A 128 -11.08 24.18 5.77
C PRO A 128 -12.49 23.67 5.39
N ARG A 129 -13.20 24.50 4.62
CA ARG A 129 -14.45 24.14 3.94
C ARG A 129 -14.14 23.66 2.53
N CYS A 130 -14.42 22.39 2.26
CA CYS A 130 -14.18 21.75 0.98
C CYS A 130 -15.50 21.60 0.22
N ASP A 131 -15.44 21.69 -1.11
CA ASP A 131 -16.58 21.44 -2.00
C ASP A 131 -16.80 19.93 -2.23
N VAL A 132 -17.78 19.58 -3.07
CA VAL A 132 -18.10 18.19 -3.45
C VAL A 132 -16.97 17.48 -4.19
N ASN A 133 -16.06 18.23 -4.81
CA ASN A 133 -14.90 17.72 -5.53
C ASN A 133 -13.64 17.67 -4.63
N GLY A 134 -13.77 18.06 -3.36
CA GLY A 134 -12.66 18.19 -2.42
C GLY A 134 -11.73 19.38 -2.67
N LYS A 135 -12.10 20.37 -3.49
CA LYS A 135 -11.37 21.64 -3.63
C LYS A 135 -11.73 22.60 -2.49
N PHE A 136 -10.90 23.61 -2.25
CA PHE A 136 -11.22 24.65 -1.26
C PHE A 136 -12.36 25.51 -1.79
N THR A 137 -13.35 25.80 -0.94
CA THR A 137 -14.28 26.89 -1.23
C THR A 137 -13.51 28.23 -1.22
N PRO A 138 -13.80 29.15 -2.16
CA PRO A 138 -13.04 30.39 -2.30
C PRO A 138 -13.15 31.27 -1.04
N GLU A 139 -14.32 31.28 -0.40
CA GLU A 139 -14.53 31.83 0.93
C GLU A 139 -14.18 30.81 2.01
N GLN A 140 -13.30 31.18 2.93
CA GLN A 140 -12.96 30.42 4.14
C GLN A 140 -13.19 31.26 5.38
N CYS A 141 -13.57 30.63 6.49
CA CYS A 141 -13.72 31.32 7.77
C CYS A 141 -13.02 30.56 8.89
N ASP A 142 -12.54 31.30 9.88
CA ASP A 142 -12.08 30.75 11.15
C ASP A 142 -13.21 30.60 12.17
N ASN A 143 -12.92 29.97 13.30
CA ASN A 143 -13.86 29.78 14.41
C ASN A 143 -14.27 31.08 15.13
N THR A 144 -13.68 32.23 14.79
CA THR A 144 -14.09 33.55 15.32
C THR A 144 -15.11 34.24 14.43
N GLY A 145 -15.46 33.64 13.28
CA GLY A 145 -16.31 34.25 12.27
C GLY A 145 -15.58 35.25 11.38
N SER A 146 -14.24 35.27 11.40
CA SER A 146 -13.45 36.07 10.47
C SER A 146 -13.22 35.28 9.18
N CYS A 147 -13.62 35.84 8.06
CA CYS A 147 -13.58 35.20 6.75
C CYS A 147 -12.61 35.88 5.78
N PHE A 148 -12.01 35.08 4.90
CA PHE A 148 -10.95 35.46 3.97
C PHE A 148 -10.99 34.61 2.69
N CYS A 149 -10.34 35.12 1.64
CA CYS A 149 -10.27 34.43 0.35
C CYS A 149 -9.04 33.54 0.23
N VAL A 150 -9.25 32.35 -0.32
CA VAL A 150 -8.18 31.39 -0.64
C VAL A 150 -8.22 30.96 -2.10
N ASP A 151 -7.07 30.52 -2.59
CA ASP A 151 -6.96 29.81 -3.86
C ASP A 151 -7.66 28.44 -3.77
N VAL A 152 -8.49 28.13 -4.77
CA VAL A 152 -9.38 26.96 -4.79
C VAL A 152 -8.60 25.64 -4.83
N GLU A 153 -7.39 25.64 -5.41
CA GLU A 153 -6.60 24.41 -5.58
C GLU A 153 -5.59 24.21 -4.45
N THR A 154 -4.90 25.28 -4.05
CA THR A 154 -3.79 25.22 -3.09
C THR A 154 -4.21 25.57 -1.66
N GLY A 155 -5.34 26.28 -1.49
CA GLY A 155 -5.76 26.81 -0.21
C GLY A 155 -4.80 27.88 0.35
N LYS A 156 -4.03 28.55 -0.51
CA LYS A 156 -3.22 29.71 -0.10
C LYS A 156 -4.11 30.93 0.06
N ILE A 157 -3.86 31.74 1.07
CA ILE A 157 -4.62 32.99 1.28
C ILE A 157 -4.24 33.97 0.17
N THR A 158 -5.23 34.35 -0.64
CA THR A 158 -5.04 35.29 -1.76
C THR A 158 -5.21 36.74 -1.30
N SER A 159 -5.97 36.96 -0.23
CA SER A 159 -6.20 38.28 0.35
C SER A 159 -6.03 38.26 1.86
N ASN A 160 -5.11 39.08 2.38
CA ASN A 160 -4.88 39.23 3.82
C ASN A 160 -5.99 40.01 4.54
N LYS A 161 -6.99 40.51 3.80
CA LYS A 161 -8.16 41.17 4.38
C LYS A 161 -9.08 40.11 4.98
N ARG A 162 -9.18 40.12 6.31
CA ARG A 162 -10.16 39.33 7.07
C ARG A 162 -11.31 40.24 7.47
N ILE A 163 -12.54 39.84 7.18
CA ILE A 163 -13.74 40.56 7.61
C ILE A 163 -14.62 39.66 8.47
N GLN A 164 -15.39 40.25 9.38
CA GLN A 164 -16.38 39.48 10.14
C GLN A 164 -17.59 39.19 9.26
N GLY A 165 -17.97 37.92 9.14
CA GLY A 165 -19.09 37.49 8.30
C GLY A 165 -18.69 37.21 6.85
N GLN A 166 -19.63 37.33 5.93
CA GLN A 166 -19.47 36.84 4.56
C GLN A 166 -18.54 37.72 3.73
N VAL A 167 -17.63 37.10 2.95
CA VAL A 167 -16.68 37.81 2.08
C VAL A 167 -16.86 37.38 0.63
N GLN A 168 -16.86 38.35 -0.28
CA GLN A 168 -16.96 38.06 -1.70
C GLN A 168 -15.58 37.73 -2.27
N CYS A 169 -15.42 36.45 -2.59
CA CYS A 169 -14.32 35.82 -3.30
C CYS A 169 -14.92 35.16 -4.55
#